data_AF-A0A939HWB8-F1
#
_entry.id   AF-A0A939HWB8-F1
#
_cell.length_a   1.000
_cell.length_b   1.000
_cell.length_c   1.000
_cell.angle_alpha   90.00
_cell.angle_beta   90.00
_cell.angle_gamma   90.00
#
_symmetry.space_group_name_H-M   'P 1'
#
loop_
_entity.id
_entity.type
_entity.pdbx_description
1 polymer ?
#
loop_
_entity_poly.entity_id
_entity_poly.type
_entity_poly.pdbx_seq_one_letter_code
_entity_poly.pdbx_strand_id
1 'polypeptide(L)'
;MRKQLWAAATRLQQEPGYQLALLFLDLERFKLINDSLGHLAGDQLLIAIAKRLNFYLNPSDLVARVGGDEFAILLENANQEMAIEVAELIQKELSVPLLIDGQEVFTTASIGIVLGVSEGMDRSGWNLDLSGKMYSDLSQELLRNADIAMYRAKAEGGAKAVVFDQKMHDVCVSRLRLENDLRPAIEQQQLLLHYQPIISLQTGKITGFEALVRWQHPSRGLISPVQFIPVAEETGLIIPLGWWVLREACTQLAHWQQRFSTPLTMCVNLSTKQFSQPDMIWRLDQILRHTKCDRYSLKLEITESAIVENDELVVCTLEKIKSLGIGLSIDDFGTGYSSLSRLHKLPIHTLKIDKSFVSPMHIDRENAESVRTIVSLAHNLGRVHPSLVMSIFA
;
A
#
# COMPACT_ATOMS: atom_id res chain seq x y z
N MET A 1 -18.93 22.74 -13.99
CA MET A 1 -17.98 21.72 -14.47
C MET A 1 -18.49 20.90 -15.65
N ARG A 2 -19.45 19.96 -15.51
CA ARG A 2 -19.85 19.04 -16.60
C ARG A 2 -20.16 19.70 -17.96
N LYS A 3 -20.92 20.81 -17.98
CA LYS A 3 -21.23 21.55 -19.22
C LYS A 3 -19.99 22.16 -19.89
N GLN A 4 -19.04 22.63 -19.09
CA GLN A 4 -17.79 23.26 -19.55
C GLN A 4 -16.79 22.20 -20.04
N LEU A 5 -16.65 21.09 -19.30
CA LEU A 5 -15.91 19.91 -19.75
C LEU A 5 -16.46 19.36 -21.08
N TRP A 6 -17.78 19.31 -21.22
CA TRP A 6 -18.42 18.91 -22.47
C TRP A 6 -18.09 19.86 -23.62
N ALA A 7 -18.11 21.18 -23.38
CA ALA A 7 -17.73 22.17 -24.38
C ALA A 7 -16.25 22.05 -24.78
N ALA A 8 -15.33 21.93 -23.82
CA ALA A 8 -13.90 21.76 -24.08
C ALA A 8 -13.60 20.44 -24.80
N ALA A 9 -14.26 19.35 -24.43
CA ALA A 9 -14.16 18.06 -25.12
C ALA A 9 -14.67 18.14 -26.58
N THR A 10 -15.69 18.95 -26.83
CA THR A 10 -16.21 19.20 -28.18
C THR A 10 -15.19 19.97 -29.02
N ARG A 11 -14.56 21.02 -28.45
CA ARG A 11 -13.51 21.80 -29.13
C ARG A 11 -12.28 20.96 -29.42
N LEU A 12 -11.87 20.09 -28.51
CA LEU A 12 -10.78 19.12 -28.71
C LEU A 12 -10.95 18.25 -29.97
N GLN A 13 -12.19 17.92 -30.33
CA GLN A 13 -12.49 17.13 -31.53
C GLN A 13 -12.59 17.98 -32.79
N GLN A 14 -13.01 19.25 -32.67
CA GLN A 14 -13.31 20.13 -33.80
C GLN A 14 -12.12 21.01 -34.23
N GLU A 15 -11.21 21.32 -33.31
CA GLU A 15 -10.08 22.22 -33.51
C GLU A 15 -8.77 21.40 -33.49
N PRO A 16 -8.18 21.07 -34.65
CA PRO A 16 -6.89 20.38 -34.72
C PRO A 16 -5.80 21.19 -34.01
N GLY A 17 -5.09 20.56 -33.06
CA GLY A 17 -4.06 21.22 -32.25
C GLY A 17 -4.59 21.86 -30.97
N TYR A 18 -5.90 21.85 -30.72
CA TYR A 18 -6.43 22.16 -29.39
C TYR A 18 -5.96 21.10 -28.40
N GLN A 19 -5.53 21.55 -27.22
CA GLN A 19 -5.06 20.70 -26.13
C GLN A 19 -5.81 21.09 -24.87
N LEU A 20 -6.10 20.12 -24.02
CA LEU A 20 -6.65 20.40 -22.70
C LEU A 20 -5.98 19.50 -21.67
N ALA A 21 -5.94 19.98 -20.43
CA ALA A 21 -5.57 19.17 -19.29
C ALA A 21 -6.66 19.24 -18.22
N LEU A 22 -6.97 18.09 -17.62
CA LEU A 22 -7.87 17.98 -16.49
C LEU A 22 -7.06 17.54 -15.27
N LEU A 23 -7.06 18.37 -14.24
CA LEU A 23 -6.49 18.08 -12.93
C LEU A 23 -7.63 17.70 -11.98
N PHE A 24 -7.52 16.57 -11.30
CA PHE A 24 -8.43 16.14 -10.25
C PHE A 24 -7.67 16.11 -8.92
N LEU A 25 -8.19 16.78 -7.91
CA LEU A 25 -7.51 17.05 -6.65
C LEU A 25 -8.35 16.52 -5.50
N ASP A 26 -7.68 15.95 -4.50
CA ASP A 26 -8.30 15.54 -3.23
C ASP A 26 -7.42 16.01 -2.07
N LEU A 27 -8.04 16.66 -1.08
CA LEU A 27 -7.33 17.25 0.06
C LEU A 27 -6.95 16.20 1.10
N GLU A 28 -5.66 16.15 1.43
CA GLU A 28 -5.15 15.22 2.42
C GLU A 28 -5.72 15.52 3.81
N ARG A 29 -6.17 14.47 4.52
CA ARG A 29 -6.62 14.54 5.92
C ARG A 29 -7.80 15.48 6.19
N PHE A 30 -8.59 15.86 5.19
CA PHE A 30 -9.76 16.72 5.38
C PHE A 30 -10.74 16.17 6.43
N LYS A 31 -10.96 14.85 6.43
CA LYS A 31 -11.78 14.18 7.45
C LYS A 31 -11.24 14.39 8.87
N LEU A 32 -9.93 14.27 9.07
CA LEU A 32 -9.30 14.49 10.38
C LEU A 32 -9.51 15.93 10.85
N ILE A 33 -9.45 16.90 9.94
CA ILE A 33 -9.70 18.31 10.24
C ILE A 33 -11.15 18.50 10.68
N ASN A 34 -12.12 17.92 9.96
CA ASN A 34 -13.53 17.93 10.37
C ASN A 34 -13.75 17.28 11.74
N ASP A 35 -13.13 16.13 11.98
CA ASP A 35 -13.29 15.38 13.23
C ASP A 35 -12.63 16.12 14.42
N SER A 36 -11.58 16.91 14.17
CA SER A 36 -10.81 17.61 15.22
C SER A 36 -11.30 19.03 15.50
N LEU A 37 -11.65 19.79 14.46
CA LEU A 37 -12.01 21.22 14.53
C LEU A 37 -13.49 21.48 14.24
N GLY A 38 -14.24 20.45 13.83
CA GLY A 38 -15.65 20.53 13.48
C GLY A 38 -15.90 20.90 12.02
N HIS A 39 -17.11 20.59 11.55
CA HIS A 39 -17.50 20.79 10.14
C HIS A 39 -17.45 22.25 9.67
N LEU A 40 -17.68 23.22 10.56
CA LEU A 40 -17.59 24.65 10.22
C LEU A 40 -16.16 25.03 9.80
N ALA A 41 -15.15 24.52 10.50
CA ALA A 41 -13.75 24.73 10.15
C ALA A 41 -13.41 24.07 8.80
N GLY A 42 -13.97 22.88 8.52
CA GLY A 42 -13.85 22.23 7.22
C GLY A 42 -14.47 23.03 6.08
N ASP A 43 -15.64 23.63 6.29
CA ASP A 43 -16.27 24.50 5.29
C ASP A 43 -15.43 25.77 5.03
N GLN A 44 -14.87 26.38 6.08
CA GLN A 44 -13.95 27.50 5.94
C GLN A 44 -12.68 27.10 5.16
N LEU A 45 -12.13 25.92 5.43
CA LEU A 45 -10.99 25.37 4.70
C LEU A 45 -11.31 25.26 3.21
N LEU A 46 -12.43 24.62 2.86
CA LEU A 46 -12.84 24.44 1.46
C LEU A 46 -13.03 25.76 0.73
N ILE A 47 -13.62 26.77 1.39
CA ILE A 47 -13.77 28.11 0.82
C ILE A 47 -12.40 28.76 0.58
N ALA A 48 -11.48 28.66 1.54
CA ALA A 48 -10.15 29.24 1.42
C ALA A 48 -9.32 28.56 0.31
N ILE A 49 -9.41 27.24 0.22
CA ILE A 49 -8.80 26.44 -0.85
C ILE A 49 -9.37 26.84 -2.22
N ALA A 50 -10.70 26.93 -2.35
CA ALA A 50 -11.33 27.33 -3.60
C ALA A 50 -10.84 28.72 -4.06
N LYS A 51 -10.73 29.69 -3.15
CA LYS A 51 -10.18 31.02 -3.44
C LYS A 51 -8.71 30.96 -3.85
N ARG A 52 -7.89 30.17 -3.14
CA ARG A 52 -6.47 30.02 -3.43
C ARG A 52 -6.27 29.39 -4.81
N LEU A 53 -6.97 28.30 -5.12
CA LEU A 53 -6.94 27.68 -6.45
C LEU A 53 -7.36 28.66 -7.54
N ASN A 54 -8.48 29.37 -7.36
CA ASN A 54 -8.98 30.31 -8.37
C ASN A 54 -8.04 31.51 -8.62
N PHE A 55 -7.17 31.87 -7.69
CA PHE A 55 -6.23 32.98 -7.85
C PHE A 55 -5.08 32.67 -8.83
N TYR A 56 -4.66 31.40 -8.92
CA TYR A 56 -3.53 30.97 -9.75
C TYR A 56 -3.92 30.50 -11.16
N LEU A 57 -5.21 30.52 -11.47
CA LEU A 57 -5.74 30.04 -12.74
C LEU A 57 -6.01 31.20 -13.71
N ASN A 58 -5.85 30.94 -15.01
CA ASN A 58 -6.17 31.94 -16.02
C ASN A 58 -7.69 32.13 -16.11
N PRO A 59 -8.17 33.27 -16.66
CA PRO A 59 -9.61 33.50 -16.86
C PRO A 59 -10.31 32.46 -17.75
N SER A 60 -9.55 31.75 -18.60
CA SER A 60 -10.03 30.66 -19.45
C SER A 60 -10.11 29.31 -18.71
N ASP A 61 -9.38 29.18 -17.60
CA ASP A 61 -9.34 27.94 -16.83
C ASP A 61 -10.53 27.88 -15.88
N LEU A 62 -10.94 26.66 -15.52
CA LEU A 62 -12.10 26.45 -14.68
C LEU A 62 -11.76 25.59 -13.47
N VAL A 63 -12.03 26.10 -12.28
CA VAL A 63 -12.04 25.31 -11.04
C VAL A 63 -13.48 24.98 -10.64
N ALA A 64 -13.70 23.75 -10.18
CA ALA A 64 -14.96 23.33 -9.60
C ALA A 64 -14.74 22.37 -8.44
N ARG A 65 -15.61 22.45 -7.42
CA ARG A 65 -15.72 21.41 -6.40
C ARG A 65 -16.61 20.28 -6.94
N VAL A 66 -16.13 19.05 -6.86
CA VAL A 66 -16.83 17.86 -7.39
C VAL A 66 -17.74 17.27 -6.31
N GLY A 67 -17.25 17.20 -5.07
CA GLY A 67 -17.96 16.71 -3.90
C GLY A 67 -16.98 16.56 -2.74
N GLY A 68 -17.45 16.58 -1.48
CA GLY A 68 -16.57 16.41 -0.32
C GLY A 68 -15.39 17.39 -0.34
N ASP A 69 -14.18 16.84 -0.30
CA ASP A 69 -12.86 17.48 -0.39
C ASP A 69 -12.25 17.47 -1.80
N GLU A 70 -12.99 17.05 -2.80
CA GLU A 70 -12.51 16.90 -4.17
C GLU A 70 -12.76 18.16 -5.02
N PHE A 71 -11.72 18.56 -5.77
CA PHE A 71 -11.75 19.64 -6.75
C PHE A 71 -11.32 19.13 -8.12
N ALA A 72 -11.83 19.76 -9.17
CA ALA A 72 -11.39 19.53 -10.54
C ALA A 72 -11.05 20.86 -11.19
N ILE A 73 -9.93 20.90 -11.91
CA ILE A 73 -9.44 22.05 -12.65
C ILE A 73 -9.30 21.67 -14.13
N LEU A 74 -9.96 22.41 -15.01
CA LEU A 74 -9.82 22.27 -16.46
C LEU A 74 -8.94 23.41 -16.97
N LEU A 75 -7.83 23.04 -17.60
CA LEU A 75 -6.91 23.95 -18.26
C LEU A 75 -7.15 23.89 -19.77
N GLU A 76 -7.45 25.04 -20.38
CA GLU A 76 -7.61 25.15 -21.84
C GLU A 76 -6.26 25.48 -22.51
N ASN A 77 -5.99 24.87 -23.67
CA ASN A 77 -4.73 25.02 -24.42
C ASN A 77 -3.47 24.65 -23.62
N ALA A 78 -3.58 23.68 -22.72
CA ALA A 78 -2.48 23.21 -21.89
C ALA A 78 -1.91 21.89 -22.40
N ASN A 79 -0.60 21.86 -22.61
CA ASN A 79 0.16 20.64 -22.85
C ASN A 79 0.54 19.95 -21.53
N GLN A 80 1.28 18.84 -21.63
CA GLN A 80 1.71 18.08 -20.45
C GLN A 80 2.57 18.92 -19.51
N GLU A 81 3.55 19.65 -20.05
CA GLU A 81 4.49 20.44 -19.26
C GLU A 81 3.75 21.52 -18.47
N MET A 82 2.86 22.28 -19.12
CA MET A 82 2.05 23.31 -18.46
C MET A 82 1.15 22.71 -17.37
N ALA A 83 0.54 21.55 -17.62
CA ALA A 83 -0.32 20.90 -16.63
C ALA A 83 0.47 20.47 -15.38
N ILE A 84 1.70 19.99 -15.56
CA ILE A 84 2.61 19.65 -14.46
C ILE A 84 3.02 20.90 -13.70
N GLU A 85 3.42 21.98 -14.39
CA GLU A 85 3.80 23.24 -13.76
C GLU A 85 2.65 23.82 -12.90
N VAL A 86 1.42 23.80 -13.40
CA VAL A 86 0.24 24.23 -12.64
C VAL A 86 0.00 23.33 -11.43
N ALA A 87 0.16 22.01 -11.58
CA ALA A 87 -0.01 21.09 -10.45
C ALA A 87 1.06 21.30 -9.36
N GLU A 88 2.32 21.53 -9.74
CA GLU A 88 3.42 21.85 -8.81
C GLU A 88 3.19 23.19 -8.10
N LEU A 89 2.71 24.20 -8.83
CA LEU A 89 2.34 25.48 -8.25
C LEU A 89 1.22 25.31 -7.21
N ILE A 90 0.16 24.56 -7.56
CA ILE A 90 -0.93 24.27 -6.63
C ILE A 90 -0.41 23.56 -5.39
N GLN A 91 0.45 22.54 -5.53
CA GLN A 91 1.02 21.84 -4.37
C GLN A 91 1.78 22.79 -3.42
N LYS A 92 2.62 23.65 -4.00
CA LYS A 92 3.38 24.65 -3.24
C LYS A 92 2.44 25.59 -2.49
N GLU A 93 1.38 26.05 -3.12
CA GLU A 93 0.43 27.00 -2.54
C GLU A 93 -0.47 26.36 -1.49
N LEU A 94 -0.83 25.09 -1.65
CA LEU A 94 -1.55 24.34 -0.63
C LEU A 94 -0.71 24.10 0.61
N SER A 95 0.61 23.93 0.47
CA SER A 95 1.53 23.75 1.60
C SER A 95 1.63 24.96 2.54
N VAL A 96 1.20 26.15 2.08
CA VAL A 96 1.16 27.36 2.92
C VAL A 96 0.01 27.26 3.92
N PRO A 97 0.22 27.50 5.22
CA PRO A 97 -0.82 27.36 6.23
C PRO A 97 -2.03 28.27 5.96
N LEU A 98 -3.20 27.81 6.36
CA LEU A 98 -4.45 28.54 6.31
C LEU A 98 -4.89 28.86 7.75
N LEU A 99 -5.20 30.13 8.00
CA LEU A 99 -5.73 30.55 9.30
C LEU A 99 -7.25 30.30 9.32
N ILE A 100 -7.68 29.35 10.14
CA ILE A 100 -9.08 28.93 10.30
C ILE A 100 -9.41 29.00 11.79
N ASP A 101 -10.42 29.82 12.13
CA ASP A 101 -10.81 30.08 13.53
C ASP A 101 -9.62 30.40 14.47
N GLY A 102 -8.62 31.12 13.96
CA GLY A 102 -7.42 31.52 14.72
C GLY A 102 -6.35 30.43 14.88
N GLN A 103 -6.51 29.28 14.24
CA GLN A 103 -5.50 28.21 14.19
C GLN A 103 -4.89 28.07 12.79
N GLU A 104 -3.61 27.72 12.73
CA GLU A 104 -2.95 27.39 11.48
C GLU A 104 -3.22 25.94 11.10
N VAL A 105 -3.85 25.75 9.94
CA VAL A 105 -4.16 24.44 9.36
C VAL A 105 -3.26 24.21 8.16
N PHE A 106 -2.59 23.07 8.15
CA PHE A 106 -1.76 22.61 7.04
C PHE A 106 -2.50 21.52 6.27
N THR A 107 -2.55 21.65 4.95
CA THR A 107 -3.12 20.63 4.06
C THR A 107 -2.25 20.51 2.82
N THR A 108 -2.27 19.35 2.20
CA THR A 108 -1.74 19.12 0.86
C THR A 108 -2.84 18.49 0.01
N ALA A 109 -2.56 18.20 -1.27
CA ALA A 109 -3.50 17.46 -2.11
C ALA A 109 -2.81 16.34 -2.85
N SER A 110 -3.55 15.29 -3.17
CA SER A 110 -3.17 14.36 -4.24
C SER A 110 -3.79 14.82 -5.55
N ILE A 111 -3.00 14.90 -6.62
CA ILE A 111 -3.42 15.46 -7.91
C ILE A 111 -3.25 14.43 -9.03
N GLY A 112 -4.32 14.14 -9.76
CA GLY A 112 -4.30 13.36 -10.99
C GLY A 112 -4.44 14.25 -12.22
N ILE A 113 -3.57 14.10 -13.21
CA ILE A 113 -3.55 14.91 -14.43
C ILE A 113 -3.93 14.00 -15.62
N VAL A 114 -4.89 14.42 -16.44
CA VAL A 114 -5.19 13.78 -17.73
C VAL A 114 -5.07 14.80 -18.84
N LEU A 115 -4.45 14.38 -19.95
CA LEU A 115 -4.34 15.19 -21.14
C LEU A 115 -5.39 14.75 -22.16
N GLY A 116 -6.11 15.71 -22.73
CA GLY A 116 -6.87 15.54 -23.96
C GLY A 116 -6.03 16.06 -25.12
N VAL A 117 -5.70 15.18 -26.07
CA VAL A 117 -4.94 15.53 -27.28
C VAL A 117 -5.75 15.14 -28.51
N SER A 118 -5.89 16.06 -29.48
CA SER A 118 -6.69 15.85 -30.69
C SER A 118 -6.11 14.77 -31.63
N GLU A 119 -4.80 14.51 -31.54
CA GLU A 119 -4.06 13.53 -32.34
C GLU A 119 -3.52 12.40 -31.44
N GLY A 120 -3.83 11.14 -31.75
CA GLY A 120 -3.24 9.96 -31.10
C GLY A 120 -4.14 9.15 -30.16
N MET A 121 -5.36 9.61 -29.84
CA MET A 121 -6.35 8.72 -29.21
C MET A 121 -6.78 7.66 -30.23
N ASP A 122 -6.59 6.38 -29.89
CA ASP A 122 -7.06 5.25 -30.69
C ASP A 122 -8.59 5.37 -30.87
N ARG A 123 -8.99 5.66 -32.12
CA ARG A 123 -10.37 5.90 -32.53
C ARG A 123 -11.15 4.59 -32.75
N SER A 124 -10.52 3.42 -32.55
CA SER A 124 -11.10 2.12 -32.89
C SER A 124 -12.17 1.59 -31.91
N GLY A 125 -12.30 2.18 -30.71
CA GLY A 125 -13.35 1.85 -29.73
C GLY A 125 -14.59 2.76 -29.78
N TRP A 126 -14.58 3.80 -30.61
CA TRP A 126 -15.61 4.85 -30.64
C TRP A 126 -16.72 4.45 -31.60
N ASN A 127 -17.61 3.55 -31.18
CA ASN A 127 -18.78 3.20 -31.97
C ASN A 127 -19.73 4.40 -32.06
N LEU A 128 -19.86 4.92 -33.27
CA LEU A 128 -20.76 6.00 -33.66
C LEU A 128 -22.21 5.48 -33.58
N ASP A 129 -22.90 5.73 -32.47
CA ASP A 129 -24.36 5.67 -32.48
C ASP A 129 -24.90 6.99 -33.04
N LEU A 130 -25.68 6.89 -34.12
CA LEU A 130 -26.42 7.95 -34.83
C LEU A 130 -27.47 8.69 -33.97
N SER A 131 -27.54 8.45 -32.65
CA SER A 131 -28.48 9.09 -31.71
C SER A 131 -27.96 10.35 -30.99
N GLY A 132 -26.71 10.76 -31.21
CA GLY A 132 -26.14 11.97 -30.58
C GLY A 132 -25.77 11.82 -29.10
N LYS A 133 -25.74 10.59 -28.56
CA LYS A 133 -25.32 10.28 -27.18
C LYS A 133 -23.81 10.24 -26.93
N MET A 134 -22.98 10.40 -27.97
CA MET A 134 -21.52 10.18 -27.93
C MET A 134 -20.76 11.18 -27.04
N TYR A 135 -21.32 12.36 -26.78
CA TYR A 135 -20.58 13.43 -26.12
C TYR A 135 -20.52 13.32 -24.58
N SER A 136 -21.33 12.46 -23.96
CA SER A 136 -21.24 12.24 -22.51
C SER A 136 -20.03 11.41 -22.12
N ASP A 137 -19.52 10.57 -23.03
CA ASP A 137 -18.56 9.52 -22.68
C ASP A 137 -17.13 10.06 -22.55
N LEU A 138 -16.68 10.95 -23.45
CA LEU A 138 -15.34 11.54 -23.36
C LEU A 138 -15.15 12.39 -22.10
N SER A 139 -16.15 13.20 -21.73
CA SER A 139 -16.08 14.02 -20.51
C SER A 139 -16.06 13.18 -19.23
N GLN A 140 -16.78 12.04 -19.23
CA GLN A 140 -16.78 11.09 -18.12
C GLN A 140 -15.47 10.30 -18.08
N GLU A 141 -14.93 9.93 -19.24
CA GLU A 141 -13.65 9.25 -19.36
C GLU A 141 -12.50 10.11 -18.85
N LEU A 142 -12.44 11.40 -19.23
CA LEU A 142 -11.43 12.33 -18.72
C LEU A 142 -11.50 12.44 -17.19
N LEU A 143 -12.69 12.62 -16.62
CA LEU A 143 -12.89 12.67 -15.17
C LEU A 143 -12.47 11.36 -14.49
N ARG A 144 -12.89 10.21 -15.04
CA ARG A 144 -12.54 8.88 -14.51
C ARG A 144 -11.03 8.63 -14.56
N ASN A 145 -10.38 8.99 -15.66
CA ASN A 145 -8.95 8.79 -15.82
C ASN A 145 -8.16 9.71 -14.87
N ALA A 146 -8.67 10.92 -14.61
CA ALA A 146 -8.03 11.87 -13.69
C ALA A 146 -8.19 11.43 -12.24
N ASP A 147 -9.36 10.89 -11.88
CA ASP A 147 -9.61 10.24 -10.59
C ASP A 147 -8.67 9.02 -10.38
N ILE A 148 -8.49 8.17 -11.39
CA ILE A 148 -7.54 7.04 -11.34
C ILE A 148 -6.10 7.51 -11.10
N ALA A 149 -5.67 8.58 -11.77
CA ALA A 149 -4.34 9.13 -11.58
C ALA A 149 -4.17 9.77 -10.18
N MET A 150 -5.21 10.45 -9.68
CA MET A 150 -5.23 11.04 -8.34
C MET A 150 -5.16 9.94 -7.26
N TYR A 151 -5.92 8.87 -7.43
CA TYR A 151 -5.87 7.72 -6.52
C TYR A 151 -4.49 7.05 -6.53
N ARG A 152 -3.83 6.97 -7.69
CA ARG A 152 -2.44 6.51 -7.76
C ARG A 152 -1.49 7.44 -7.01
N ALA A 153 -1.68 8.76 -7.09
CA ALA A 153 -0.92 9.72 -6.32
C ALA A 153 -1.06 9.48 -4.80
N LYS A 154 -2.27 9.19 -4.33
CA LYS A 154 -2.53 8.77 -2.93
C LYS A 154 -1.80 7.48 -2.56
N ALA A 155 -1.91 6.45 -3.40
CA ALA A 155 -1.29 5.15 -3.14
C ALA A 155 0.24 5.21 -3.08
N GLU A 156 0.87 6.14 -3.80
CA GLU A 156 2.32 6.34 -3.79
C GLU A 156 2.81 7.24 -2.62
N GLY A 157 1.96 7.53 -1.63
CA GLY A 157 2.32 8.31 -0.43
C GLY A 157 1.66 9.69 -0.33
N GLY A 158 0.75 10.01 -1.25
CA GLY A 158 -0.01 11.27 -1.26
C GLY A 158 0.83 12.51 -1.58
N ALA A 159 0.20 13.68 -1.48
CA ALA A 159 0.83 14.99 -1.61
C ALA A 159 1.68 15.19 -2.89
N LYS A 160 1.26 14.59 -4.01
CA LYS A 160 1.99 14.64 -5.28
C LYS A 160 1.04 14.73 -6.48
N ALA A 161 1.61 15.04 -7.65
CA ALA A 161 0.90 15.02 -8.92
C ALA A 161 1.31 13.80 -9.74
N VAL A 162 0.35 13.12 -10.38
CA VAL A 162 0.57 11.97 -11.25
C VAL A 162 -0.16 12.19 -12.57
N VAL A 163 0.56 12.05 -13.69
CA VAL A 163 -0.03 12.09 -15.04
C VAL A 163 -0.56 10.72 -15.41
N PHE A 164 -1.80 10.66 -15.87
CA PHE A 164 -2.46 9.45 -16.29
C PHE A 164 -1.73 8.77 -17.46
N ASP A 165 -1.58 7.46 -17.34
CA ASP A 165 -1.17 6.54 -18.41
C ASP A 165 -2.25 5.44 -18.50
N GLN A 166 -2.51 4.91 -19.69
CA GLN A 166 -3.46 3.83 -19.91
C GLN A 166 -3.18 2.61 -19.01
N LYS A 167 -1.91 2.33 -18.70
CA LYS A 167 -1.53 1.28 -17.75
C LYS A 167 -2.14 1.48 -16.36
N MET A 168 -2.41 2.73 -15.95
CA MET A 168 -3.04 3.05 -14.67
C MET A 168 -4.50 2.60 -14.62
N HIS A 169 -5.22 2.75 -15.74
CA HIS A 169 -6.60 2.27 -15.85
C HIS A 169 -6.67 0.76 -15.71
N ASP A 170 -5.79 0.05 -16.40
CA ASP A 170 -5.73 -1.41 -16.34
C ASP A 170 -5.40 -1.89 -14.92
N VAL A 171 -4.49 -1.21 -14.21
CA VAL A 171 -4.18 -1.49 -12.80
C VAL A 171 -5.39 -1.26 -11.91
N CYS A 172 -6.09 -0.13 -12.01
CA CYS A 172 -7.30 0.13 -11.19
C CYS A 172 -8.41 -0.89 -11.44
N VAL A 173 -8.72 -1.19 -12.70
CA VAL A 173 -9.72 -2.20 -13.04
C VAL A 173 -9.29 -3.58 -12.56
N SER A 174 -8.01 -3.93 -12.70
CA SER A 174 -7.48 -5.19 -12.16
C SER A 174 -7.64 -5.27 -10.65
N ARG A 175 -7.43 -4.16 -9.92
CA ARG A 175 -7.53 -4.05 -8.47
C ARG A 175 -8.95 -4.28 -7.98
N LEU A 176 -9.93 -3.58 -8.55
CA LEU A 176 -11.35 -3.77 -8.22
C LEU A 176 -11.82 -5.21 -8.47
N ARG A 177 -11.33 -5.83 -9.54
CA ARG A 177 -11.61 -7.25 -9.80
C ARG A 177 -10.94 -8.13 -8.74
N LEU A 178 -9.67 -7.89 -8.40
CA LEU A 178 -8.97 -8.63 -7.35
C LEU A 178 -9.69 -8.52 -6.00
N GLU A 179 -10.22 -7.36 -5.64
CA GLU A 179 -11.02 -7.19 -4.42
C GLU A 179 -12.27 -8.08 -4.42
N ASN A 180 -13.04 -8.03 -5.50
CA ASN A 180 -14.24 -8.85 -5.67
C ASN A 180 -13.93 -10.36 -5.67
N ASP A 181 -12.79 -10.74 -6.23
CA ASP A 181 -12.37 -12.14 -6.37
C ASP A 181 -11.69 -12.67 -5.07
N LEU A 182 -11.05 -11.81 -4.26
CA LEU A 182 -10.24 -12.23 -3.10
C LEU A 182 -11.11 -12.74 -1.94
N ARG A 183 -12.25 -12.09 -1.68
CA ARG A 183 -13.18 -12.52 -0.64
C ARG A 183 -13.66 -13.97 -0.84
N PRO A 184 -14.23 -14.35 -2.01
CA PRO A 184 -14.58 -15.74 -2.26
C PRO A 184 -13.35 -16.66 -2.34
N ALA A 185 -12.18 -16.18 -2.77
CA ALA A 185 -10.97 -17.00 -2.80
C ALA A 185 -10.55 -17.53 -1.42
N ILE A 186 -10.70 -16.72 -0.37
CA ILE A 186 -10.43 -17.12 1.02
C ILE A 186 -11.40 -18.21 1.49
N GLU A 187 -12.67 -18.15 1.05
CA GLU A 187 -13.72 -19.11 1.44
C GLU A 187 -13.68 -20.41 0.59
N GLN A 188 -13.27 -20.32 -0.68
CA GLN A 188 -13.40 -21.38 -1.68
C GLN A 188 -12.08 -22.16 -1.94
N GLN A 189 -11.14 -22.16 -0.98
CA GLN A 189 -9.87 -22.92 -1.07
C GLN A 189 -9.03 -22.60 -2.32
N GLN A 190 -9.08 -21.35 -2.82
CA GLN A 190 -8.27 -20.92 -3.96
C GLN A 190 -6.88 -20.45 -3.53
N LEU A 191 -6.60 -20.45 -2.23
CA LEU A 191 -5.33 -20.09 -1.65
C LEU A 191 -4.53 -21.35 -1.35
N LEU A 192 -3.21 -21.25 -1.49
CA LEU A 192 -2.27 -22.31 -1.12
C LEU A 192 -1.02 -21.70 -0.51
N LEU A 193 -0.27 -22.51 0.24
CA LEU A 193 1.00 -22.09 0.82
C LEU A 193 2.15 -22.75 0.05
N HIS A 194 3.09 -21.92 -0.40
CA HIS A 194 4.44 -22.37 -0.75
C HIS A 194 5.34 -22.27 0.48
N TYR A 195 6.34 -23.13 0.55
CA TYR A 195 7.24 -23.20 1.69
C TYR A 195 8.68 -23.01 1.25
N GLN A 196 9.31 -21.92 1.68
CA GLN A 196 10.70 -21.64 1.36
C GLN A 196 11.61 -22.18 2.46
N PRO A 197 12.61 -23.03 2.16
CA PRO A 197 13.48 -23.60 3.18
C PRO A 197 14.41 -22.57 3.78
N ILE A 198 14.64 -22.69 5.08
CA ILE A 198 15.52 -21.86 5.87
C ILE A 198 16.75 -22.69 6.26
N ILE A 199 17.94 -22.28 5.82
CA ILE A 199 19.18 -23.06 5.95
C ILE A 199 20.11 -22.44 7.01
N SER A 200 20.63 -23.27 7.91
CA SER A 200 21.71 -22.87 8.82
C SER A 200 23.03 -22.81 8.05
N LEU A 201 23.67 -21.64 8.03
CA LEU A 201 24.99 -21.48 7.40
C LEU A 201 26.09 -22.26 8.13
N GLN A 202 25.95 -22.51 9.43
CA GLN A 202 26.94 -23.27 10.21
C GLN A 202 26.91 -24.76 9.89
N THR A 203 25.72 -25.32 9.67
CA THR A 203 25.54 -26.77 9.54
C THR A 203 25.16 -27.21 8.13
N GLY A 204 24.79 -26.28 7.25
CA GLY A 204 24.26 -26.57 5.91
C GLY A 204 22.93 -27.31 5.91
N LYS A 205 22.23 -27.37 7.06
CA LYS A 205 20.98 -28.13 7.24
C LYS A 205 19.78 -27.20 7.25
N ILE A 206 18.65 -27.72 6.79
CA ILE A 206 17.35 -27.04 6.92
C ILE A 206 16.97 -26.97 8.40
N THR A 207 16.60 -25.76 8.84
CA THR A 207 16.17 -25.44 10.21
C THR A 207 14.68 -25.13 10.30
N GLY A 208 14.05 -24.84 9.17
CA GLY A 208 12.64 -24.52 9.10
C GLY A 208 12.22 -24.08 7.71
N PHE A 209 11.02 -23.54 7.64
CA PHE A 209 10.40 -23.05 6.42
C PHE A 209 9.70 -21.74 6.68
N GLU A 210 9.63 -20.90 5.66
CA GLU A 210 8.75 -19.74 5.63
C GLU A 210 7.51 -20.06 4.80
N ALA A 211 6.33 -19.86 5.39
CA ALA A 211 5.04 -20.04 4.74
C ALA A 211 4.70 -18.79 3.93
N LEU A 212 4.68 -18.95 2.61
CA LEU A 212 4.39 -17.89 1.66
C LEU A 212 3.08 -18.17 0.95
N VAL A 213 2.09 -17.34 1.22
CA VAL A 213 0.77 -17.45 0.60
C VAL A 213 0.84 -17.24 -0.91
N ARG A 214 0.04 -17.99 -1.65
CA ARG A 214 -0.15 -17.87 -3.10
C ARG A 214 -1.64 -17.98 -3.40
N TRP A 215 -2.07 -17.26 -4.43
CA TRP A 215 -3.45 -17.32 -4.87
C TRP A 215 -3.54 -18.00 -6.23
N GLN A 216 -4.13 -19.18 -6.25
CA GLN A 216 -4.41 -19.94 -7.46
C GLN A 216 -5.79 -19.53 -8.00
N HIS A 217 -5.80 -18.50 -8.83
CA HIS A 217 -7.03 -17.99 -9.42
C HIS A 217 -7.53 -18.90 -10.56
N PRO A 218 -8.83 -19.27 -10.62
CA PRO A 218 -9.36 -20.20 -11.61
C PRO A 218 -9.10 -19.80 -13.07
N SER A 219 -9.17 -18.50 -13.38
CA SER A 219 -8.98 -17.99 -14.74
C SER A 219 -7.64 -17.29 -14.99
N ARG A 220 -6.92 -16.86 -13.95
CA ARG A 220 -5.69 -16.06 -14.08
C ARG A 220 -4.43 -16.83 -13.68
N GLY A 221 -4.58 -18.07 -13.20
CA GLY A 221 -3.46 -18.85 -12.68
C GLY A 221 -2.93 -18.28 -11.37
N LEU A 222 -1.61 -18.39 -11.16
CA LEU A 222 -0.97 -18.02 -9.92
C LEU A 222 -0.77 -16.50 -9.81
N ILE A 223 -1.50 -15.85 -8.91
CA ILE A 223 -1.39 -14.41 -8.63
C ILE A 223 -0.36 -14.18 -7.52
N SER A 224 0.56 -13.25 -7.76
CA SER A 224 1.64 -12.90 -6.82
C SER A 224 1.11 -12.17 -5.58
N PRO A 225 1.64 -12.45 -4.37
CA PRO A 225 1.31 -11.71 -3.14
C PRO A 225 1.43 -10.19 -3.26
N VAL A 226 2.42 -9.70 -4.01
CA VAL A 226 2.63 -8.27 -4.24
C VAL A 226 1.40 -7.59 -4.87
N GLN A 227 0.56 -8.34 -5.59
CA GLN A 227 -0.64 -7.79 -6.22
C GLN A 227 -1.86 -7.79 -5.30
N PHE A 228 -2.07 -8.84 -4.49
CA PHE A 228 -3.32 -8.99 -3.71
C PHE A 228 -3.18 -8.68 -2.22
N ILE A 229 -1.98 -8.72 -1.64
CA ILE A 229 -1.79 -8.36 -0.22
C ILE A 229 -2.15 -6.88 0.04
N PRO A 230 -1.72 -5.90 -0.79
CA PRO A 230 -2.13 -4.50 -0.59
C PRO A 230 -3.65 -4.32 -0.67
N VAL A 231 -4.32 -5.05 -1.57
CA VAL A 231 -5.79 -5.08 -1.67
C VAL A 231 -6.42 -5.67 -0.42
N ALA A 232 -5.86 -6.77 0.09
CA ALA A 232 -6.33 -7.39 1.33
C ALA A 232 -6.19 -6.43 2.53
N GLU A 233 -5.09 -5.68 2.59
CA GLU A 233 -4.85 -4.72 3.66
C GLU A 233 -5.85 -3.58 3.61
N GLU A 234 -6.02 -2.92 2.48
CA GLU A 234 -6.95 -1.79 2.34
C GLU A 234 -8.41 -2.19 2.64
N THR A 235 -8.83 -3.36 2.18
CA THR A 235 -10.21 -3.87 2.35
C THR A 235 -10.46 -4.55 3.69
N GLY A 236 -9.41 -4.74 4.50
CA GLY A 236 -9.47 -5.48 5.77
C GLY A 236 -9.53 -7.00 5.61
N LEU A 237 -9.54 -7.53 4.37
CA LEU A 237 -9.46 -8.97 4.08
C LEU A 237 -8.12 -9.60 4.50
N ILE A 238 -7.09 -8.80 4.82
CA ILE A 238 -5.82 -9.29 5.36
C ILE A 238 -6.00 -10.03 6.69
N ILE A 239 -7.02 -9.69 7.48
CA ILE A 239 -7.30 -10.36 8.76
C ILE A 239 -7.80 -11.79 8.54
N PRO A 240 -8.92 -12.04 7.81
CA PRO A 240 -9.35 -13.41 7.54
C PRO A 240 -8.31 -14.21 6.74
N LEU A 241 -7.61 -13.57 5.80
CA LEU A 241 -6.50 -14.19 5.07
C LEU A 241 -5.37 -14.66 6.01
N GLY A 242 -4.90 -13.79 6.91
CA GLY A 242 -3.83 -14.12 7.84
C GLY A 242 -4.21 -15.24 8.82
N TRP A 243 -5.48 -15.31 9.24
CA TRP A 243 -5.97 -16.43 10.03
C TRP A 243 -6.00 -17.76 9.27
N TRP A 244 -6.36 -17.72 7.99
CA TRP A 244 -6.30 -18.88 7.11
C TRP A 244 -4.85 -19.36 6.94
N VAL A 245 -3.92 -18.44 6.64
CA VAL A 245 -2.48 -18.74 6.48
C VAL A 245 -1.90 -19.38 7.75
N LEU A 246 -2.16 -18.81 8.93
CA LEU A 246 -1.66 -19.36 10.19
C LEU A 246 -2.18 -20.79 10.45
N ARG A 247 -3.46 -21.03 10.19
CA ARG A 247 -4.07 -22.35 10.39
C ARG A 247 -3.46 -23.38 9.46
N GLU A 248 -3.30 -23.05 8.19
CA GLU A 248 -2.75 -23.96 7.18
C GLU A 248 -1.27 -24.25 7.46
N ALA A 249 -0.48 -23.21 7.79
CA ALA A 249 0.92 -23.36 8.15
C ALA A 249 1.12 -24.23 9.41
N CYS A 250 0.30 -24.03 10.45
CA CYS A 250 0.35 -24.86 11.67
C CYS A 250 -0.07 -26.30 11.39
N THR A 251 -1.08 -26.51 10.54
CA THR A 251 -1.55 -27.85 10.15
C THR A 251 -0.46 -28.59 9.38
N GLN A 252 0.18 -27.91 8.42
CA GLN A 252 1.28 -28.48 7.65
C GLN A 252 2.49 -28.79 8.53
N LEU A 253 2.86 -27.89 9.45
CA LEU A 253 3.97 -28.10 10.37
C LEU A 253 3.71 -29.32 11.27
N ALA A 254 2.52 -29.44 11.85
CA ALA A 254 2.16 -30.61 12.67
C ALA A 254 2.25 -31.92 11.87
N HIS A 255 1.81 -31.91 10.59
CA HIS A 255 1.96 -33.06 9.71
C HIS A 255 3.42 -33.43 9.45
N TRP A 256 4.29 -32.44 9.20
CA TRP A 256 5.72 -32.68 9.01
C TRP A 256 6.42 -33.18 10.27
N GLN A 257 6.06 -32.69 11.45
CA GLN A 257 6.61 -33.16 12.73
C GLN A 257 6.26 -34.62 13.02
N GLN A 258 5.10 -35.10 12.56
CA GLN A 258 4.74 -36.52 12.66
C GLN A 258 5.52 -37.40 11.68
N ARG A 259 5.83 -36.87 10.49
CA ARG A 259 6.47 -37.63 9.42
C ARG A 259 8.00 -37.63 9.51
N PHE A 260 8.59 -36.55 10.01
CA PHE A 260 10.03 -36.33 10.02
C PHE A 260 10.50 -36.09 11.46
N SER A 261 11.57 -36.78 11.87
CA SER A 261 12.15 -36.68 13.21
C SER A 261 12.96 -35.39 13.46
N THR A 262 12.95 -34.46 12.50
CA THR A 262 13.73 -33.23 12.56
C THR A 262 12.92 -32.13 13.26
N PRO A 263 13.50 -31.37 14.20
CA PRO A 263 12.84 -30.21 14.79
C PRO A 263 12.77 -29.08 13.75
N LEU A 264 11.70 -29.09 12.94
CA LEU A 264 11.44 -28.07 11.92
C LEU A 264 10.69 -26.91 12.55
N THR A 265 11.08 -25.69 12.16
CA THR A 265 10.34 -24.46 12.50
C THR A 265 9.52 -23.96 11.32
N MET A 266 8.43 -23.25 11.58
CA MET A 266 7.60 -22.60 10.58
C MET A 266 7.52 -21.10 10.88
N CYS A 267 7.95 -20.28 9.92
CA CYS A 267 7.80 -18.84 9.94
C CYS A 267 6.51 -18.44 9.21
N VAL A 268 5.72 -17.56 9.83
CA VAL A 268 4.50 -17.00 9.23
C VAL A 268 4.47 -15.50 9.40
N ASN A 269 4.30 -14.79 8.28
CA ASN A 269 4.16 -13.33 8.24
C ASN A 269 2.84 -12.87 8.88
N LEU A 270 2.92 -11.81 9.67
CA LEU A 270 1.81 -11.24 10.42
C LEU A 270 1.64 -9.76 10.07
N SER A 271 0.46 -9.41 9.53
CA SER A 271 0.13 -8.01 9.21
C SER A 271 -0.11 -7.16 10.47
N THR A 272 0.16 -5.86 10.39
CA THR A 272 -0.12 -4.89 11.47
C THR A 272 -1.59 -4.90 11.90
N LYS A 273 -2.51 -5.02 10.93
CA LYS A 273 -3.96 -5.05 11.18
C LYS A 273 -4.39 -6.31 11.93
N GLN A 274 -3.78 -7.46 11.63
CA GLN A 274 -4.05 -8.71 12.35
C GLN A 274 -3.44 -8.69 13.75
N PHE A 275 -2.20 -8.21 13.87
CA PHE A 275 -1.51 -8.07 15.15
C PHE A 275 -2.28 -7.17 16.14
N SER A 276 -2.92 -6.11 15.63
CA SER A 276 -3.71 -5.16 16.42
C SER A 276 -5.10 -5.67 16.83
N GLN A 277 -5.48 -6.90 16.45
CA GLN A 277 -6.79 -7.43 16.81
C GLN A 277 -6.89 -7.75 18.32
N PRO A 278 -7.94 -7.30 19.03
CA PRO A 278 -8.11 -7.58 20.46
C PRO A 278 -8.15 -9.08 20.80
N ASP A 279 -8.65 -9.90 19.87
CA ASP A 279 -8.78 -11.35 20.02
C ASP A 279 -7.57 -12.14 19.48
N MET A 280 -6.48 -11.47 19.09
CA MET A 280 -5.29 -12.07 18.48
C MET A 280 -4.74 -13.25 19.30
N ILE A 281 -4.48 -13.04 20.59
CA ILE A 281 -3.92 -14.05 21.49
C ILE A 281 -4.85 -15.24 21.65
N TRP A 282 -6.15 -14.99 21.79
CA TRP A 282 -7.15 -16.03 21.93
C TRP A 282 -7.26 -16.89 20.67
N ARG A 283 -7.34 -16.26 19.48
CA ARG A 283 -7.40 -16.98 18.20
C ARG A 283 -6.13 -17.81 17.94
N LEU A 284 -4.96 -17.25 18.26
CA LEU A 284 -3.69 -17.95 18.09
C LEU A 284 -3.62 -19.22 18.96
N ASP A 285 -3.99 -19.13 20.24
CA ASP A 285 -4.10 -20.30 21.13
C ASP A 285 -5.12 -21.32 20.61
N GLN A 286 -6.27 -20.88 20.09
CA GLN A 286 -7.23 -21.78 19.45
C GLN A 286 -6.62 -22.53 18.27
N ILE A 287 -5.93 -21.83 17.34
CA ILE A 287 -5.29 -22.48 16.18
C ILE A 287 -4.26 -23.52 16.62
N LEU A 288 -3.39 -23.19 17.58
CA LEU A 288 -2.38 -24.12 18.09
C LEU A 288 -3.01 -25.37 18.72
N ARG A 289 -4.08 -25.20 19.51
CA ARG A 289 -4.80 -26.35 20.11
C ARG A 289 -5.47 -27.24 19.08
N HIS A 290 -6.13 -26.65 18.08
CA HIS A 290 -6.84 -27.42 17.04
C HIS A 290 -5.88 -28.16 16.12
N THR A 291 -4.77 -27.53 15.73
CA THR A 291 -3.76 -28.12 14.84
C THR A 291 -2.81 -29.06 15.55
N LYS A 292 -2.74 -29.00 16.89
CA LYS A 292 -1.75 -29.69 17.73
C LYS A 292 -0.30 -29.35 17.33
N CYS A 293 -0.10 -28.19 16.72
CA CYS A 293 1.22 -27.69 16.38
C CYS A 293 2.01 -27.41 17.66
N ASP A 294 3.26 -27.85 17.71
CA ASP A 294 4.15 -27.42 18.78
C ASP A 294 4.40 -25.92 18.69
N ARG A 295 4.09 -25.21 19.77
CA ARG A 295 4.17 -23.76 19.87
C ARG A 295 5.61 -23.23 19.77
N TYR A 296 6.59 -24.01 20.22
CA TYR A 296 8.00 -23.64 20.15
C TYR A 296 8.57 -23.73 18.73
N SER A 297 7.86 -24.45 17.86
CA SER A 297 8.20 -24.62 16.46
C SER A 297 7.58 -23.56 15.54
N LEU A 298 6.63 -22.74 16.04
CA LEU A 298 6.04 -21.63 15.31
C LEU A 298 6.82 -20.33 15.58
N LYS A 299 7.11 -19.59 14.51
CA LYS A 299 7.69 -18.24 14.56
C LYS A 299 6.79 -17.27 13.80
N LEU A 300 6.46 -16.15 14.43
CA LEU A 300 5.73 -15.07 13.78
C LEU A 300 6.70 -13.99 13.33
N GLU A 301 6.52 -13.54 12.09
CA GLU A 301 7.30 -12.48 11.46
C GLU A 301 6.49 -11.21 11.38
N ILE A 302 7.08 -10.10 11.81
CA ILE A 302 6.46 -8.78 11.83
C ILE A 302 7.44 -7.82 11.17
N THR A 303 6.97 -6.99 10.25
CA THR A 303 7.82 -6.01 9.58
C THR A 303 8.30 -4.94 10.56
N GLU A 304 9.44 -4.34 10.25
CA GLU A 304 10.00 -3.24 11.05
C GLU A 304 9.01 -2.08 11.22
N SER A 305 8.34 -1.65 10.15
CA SER A 305 7.38 -0.54 10.15
C SER A 305 6.18 -0.78 11.08
N ALA A 306 5.71 -2.03 11.19
CA ALA A 306 4.58 -2.38 12.04
C ALA A 306 4.85 -2.14 13.54
N ILE A 307 6.13 -2.09 13.94
CA ILE A 307 6.56 -1.90 15.33
C ILE A 307 6.62 -0.41 15.68
N VAL A 308 6.92 0.46 14.70
CA VAL A 308 7.13 1.89 14.92
C VAL A 308 5.81 2.61 15.28
N GLU A 309 4.69 2.13 14.74
CA GLU A 309 3.39 2.82 14.78
C GLU A 309 2.66 2.78 16.15
N ASN A 310 3.02 1.92 17.12
CA ASN A 310 2.28 1.79 18.39
C ASN A 310 3.11 1.26 19.59
N ASP A 311 3.68 2.13 20.43
CA ASP A 311 4.76 1.70 21.35
C ASP A 311 4.36 0.77 22.52
N GLU A 312 3.28 1.02 23.27
CA GLU A 312 3.02 0.24 24.49
C GLU A 312 2.17 -1.02 24.26
N LEU A 313 1.13 -0.92 23.41
CA LEU A 313 0.23 -2.04 23.13
C LEU A 313 0.92 -3.14 22.32
N VAL A 314 1.85 -2.78 21.42
CA VAL A 314 2.64 -3.75 20.65
C VAL A 314 3.55 -4.54 21.57
N VAL A 315 4.31 -3.88 22.44
CA VAL A 315 5.20 -4.56 23.39
C VAL A 315 4.43 -5.54 24.27
N CYS A 316 3.30 -5.12 24.84
CA CYS A 316 2.46 -6.00 25.67
C CYS A 316 1.96 -7.24 24.89
N THR A 317 1.59 -7.06 23.62
CA THR A 317 1.11 -8.16 22.77
C THR A 317 2.25 -9.11 22.40
N LEU A 318 3.43 -8.58 22.07
CA LEU A 318 4.62 -9.38 21.80
C LEU A 318 5.06 -10.18 23.05
N GLU A 319 5.00 -9.59 24.24
CA GLU A 319 5.27 -10.29 25.49
C GLU A 319 4.27 -11.43 25.74
N LYS A 320 2.98 -11.20 25.46
CA LYS A 320 1.95 -12.26 25.54
C LYS A 320 2.24 -13.38 24.55
N ILE A 321 2.59 -13.08 23.30
CA ILE A 321 2.97 -14.10 22.31
C ILE A 321 4.21 -14.88 22.77
N LYS A 322 5.23 -14.20 23.29
CA LYS A 322 6.42 -14.86 23.85
C LYS A 322 6.07 -15.72 25.06
N SER A 323 5.15 -15.28 25.92
CA SER A 323 4.69 -16.07 27.08
C SER A 323 3.98 -17.36 26.68
N LEU A 324 3.39 -17.39 25.47
CA LEU A 324 2.88 -18.62 24.89
C LEU A 324 4.01 -19.56 24.46
N GLY A 325 5.26 -19.12 24.32
CA GLY A 325 6.38 -19.92 23.85
C GLY A 325 6.60 -19.86 22.33
N ILE A 326 5.93 -18.92 21.66
CA ILE A 326 6.01 -18.72 20.21
C ILE A 326 7.20 -17.81 19.89
N GLY A 327 7.97 -18.19 18.86
CA GLY A 327 9.09 -17.38 18.40
C GLY A 327 8.63 -16.09 17.72
N LEU A 328 9.43 -15.03 17.85
CA LEU A 328 9.16 -13.73 17.25
C LEU A 328 10.37 -13.31 16.43
N SER A 329 10.11 -12.86 15.21
CA SER A 329 11.10 -12.39 14.25
C SER A 329 10.72 -11.03 13.71
N ILE A 330 11.71 -10.17 13.48
CA ILE A 330 11.55 -8.94 12.71
C ILE A 330 11.93 -9.23 11.27
N ASP A 331 11.05 -8.85 10.34
CA ASP A 331 11.30 -8.90 8.90
C ASP A 331 11.62 -7.52 8.31
N ASP A 332 12.23 -7.53 7.12
CA ASP A 332 12.64 -6.34 6.34
C ASP A 332 13.52 -5.35 7.13
N PHE A 333 14.35 -5.85 8.04
CA PHE A 333 15.15 -4.99 8.92
C PHE A 333 16.18 -4.16 8.13
N GLY A 334 16.22 -2.86 8.42
CA GLY A 334 17.12 -1.88 7.80
C GLY A 334 16.42 -0.98 6.78
N THR A 335 15.16 -1.25 6.44
CA THR A 335 14.35 -0.41 5.54
C THR A 335 13.54 0.66 6.29
N GLY A 336 13.39 0.52 7.61
CA GLY A 336 12.64 1.44 8.46
C GLY A 336 13.52 2.31 9.37
N TYR A 337 12.86 3.12 10.20
CA TYR A 337 13.48 4.03 11.18
C TYR A 337 13.43 3.48 12.62
N SER A 338 13.69 2.18 12.85
CA SER A 338 13.72 1.67 14.22
C SER A 338 14.89 2.24 14.99
N SER A 339 14.58 2.97 16.07
CA SER A 339 15.60 3.32 17.06
C SER A 339 16.17 2.04 17.69
N LEU A 340 17.50 1.92 17.70
CA LEU A 340 18.21 0.84 18.40
C LEU A 340 17.76 0.67 19.86
N SER A 341 17.40 1.79 20.49
CA SER A 341 16.86 1.83 21.86
C SER A 341 15.52 1.09 22.00
N ARG A 342 14.66 1.16 20.98
CA ARG A 342 13.38 0.43 20.94
C ARG A 342 13.62 -1.03 20.69
N LEU A 343 14.51 -1.35 19.74
CA LEU A 343 14.81 -2.73 19.41
C LEU A 343 15.20 -3.47 20.69
N HIS A 344 16.11 -2.94 21.51
CA HIS A 344 16.53 -3.54 22.80
C HIS A 344 15.39 -3.91 23.77
N LYS A 345 14.22 -3.26 23.71
CA LYS A 345 13.07 -3.58 24.58
C LYS A 345 12.16 -4.69 24.04
N LEU A 346 12.24 -5.01 22.75
CA LEU A 346 11.31 -5.95 22.12
C LEU A 346 11.66 -7.42 22.42
N PRO A 347 10.69 -8.28 22.73
CA PRO A 347 10.92 -9.69 23.06
C PRO A 347 11.14 -10.58 21.80
N ILE A 348 12.01 -10.18 20.88
CA ILE A 348 12.29 -10.90 19.62
C ILE A 348 13.48 -11.87 19.74
N HIS A 349 13.50 -12.86 18.86
CA HIS A 349 14.51 -13.94 18.82
C HIS A 349 15.30 -13.97 17.51
N THR A 350 14.76 -13.41 16.45
CA THR A 350 15.34 -13.44 15.11
C THR A 350 15.21 -12.07 14.46
N LEU A 351 16.22 -11.71 13.66
CA LEU A 351 16.21 -10.52 12.82
C LEU A 351 16.55 -10.96 11.40
N LYS A 352 15.66 -10.69 10.45
CA LYS A 352 15.85 -10.96 9.02
C LYS A 352 16.30 -9.68 8.33
N ILE A 353 17.42 -9.77 7.62
CA ILE A 353 17.98 -8.63 6.87
C ILE A 353 17.23 -8.54 5.55
N ASP A 354 16.79 -7.33 5.20
CA ASP A 354 16.05 -7.10 3.96
C ASP A 354 16.87 -7.47 2.72
N LYS A 355 16.17 -7.99 1.70
CA LYS A 355 16.75 -8.45 0.44
C LYS A 355 17.51 -7.35 -0.31
N SER A 356 17.09 -6.08 -0.17
CA SER A 356 17.74 -4.94 -0.81
C SER A 356 19.19 -4.72 -0.37
N PHE A 357 19.55 -5.12 0.86
CA PHE A 357 20.95 -5.08 1.33
C PHE A 357 21.74 -6.32 0.91
N VAL A 358 21.11 -7.49 0.93
CA VAL A 358 21.79 -8.77 0.66
C VAL A 358 22.08 -8.96 -0.84
N SER A 359 21.13 -8.61 -1.71
CA SER A 359 21.25 -8.84 -3.16
C SER A 359 22.47 -8.16 -3.80
N PRO A 360 22.74 -6.85 -3.56
CA PRO A 360 23.88 -6.15 -4.15
C PRO A 360 25.21 -6.36 -3.40
N MET A 361 25.22 -7.05 -2.25
CA MET A 361 26.41 -7.18 -1.38
C MET A 361 27.69 -7.69 -2.07
N HIS A 362 27.56 -8.45 -3.16
CA HIS A 362 28.69 -8.98 -3.92
C HIS A 362 29.34 -7.96 -4.87
N ILE A 363 28.65 -6.85 -5.15
CA ILE A 363 29.09 -5.78 -6.06
C ILE A 363 29.35 -4.49 -5.28
N ASP A 364 28.53 -4.20 -4.28
CA ASP A 364 28.53 -2.95 -3.54
C ASP A 364 29.09 -3.14 -2.12
N ARG A 365 30.21 -2.45 -1.87
CA ARG A 365 30.90 -2.46 -0.57
C ARG A 365 30.08 -1.79 0.53
N GLU A 366 29.27 -0.77 0.23
CA GLU A 366 28.45 -0.09 1.23
C GLU A 366 27.36 -1.02 1.77
N ASN A 367 26.72 -1.78 0.88
CA ASN A 367 25.75 -2.81 1.26
C ASN A 367 26.40 -3.94 2.07
N ALA A 368 27.64 -4.34 1.73
CA ALA A 368 28.38 -5.33 2.52
C ALA A 368 28.72 -4.85 3.95
N GLU A 369 29.11 -3.58 4.11
CA GLU A 369 29.34 -3.00 5.43
C GLU A 369 28.04 -2.84 6.22
N SER A 370 26.93 -2.52 5.55
CA SER A 370 25.59 -2.45 6.16
C SER A 370 25.17 -3.82 6.73
N VAL A 371 25.29 -4.89 5.94
CA VAL A 371 25.01 -6.26 6.39
C VAL A 371 25.90 -6.65 7.59
N ARG A 372 27.21 -6.35 7.54
CA ARG A 372 28.14 -6.62 8.66
C ARG A 372 27.75 -5.88 9.93
N THR A 373 27.31 -4.64 9.80
CA THR A 373 26.86 -3.81 10.92
C THR A 373 25.60 -4.39 11.54
N ILE A 374 24.61 -4.77 10.73
CA ILE A 374 23.36 -5.39 11.20
C ILE A 374 23.64 -6.72 11.92
N VAL A 375 24.51 -7.56 11.36
CA VAL A 375 24.95 -8.82 11.99
C VAL A 375 25.60 -8.57 13.35
N SER A 376 26.51 -7.60 13.42
CA SER A 376 27.21 -7.25 14.67
C SER A 376 26.24 -6.72 15.72
N LEU A 377 25.28 -5.89 15.32
CA LEU A 377 24.22 -5.40 16.17
C LEU A 377 23.37 -6.54 16.73
N ALA A 378 22.95 -7.48 15.88
CA ALA A 378 22.13 -8.61 16.30
C ALA A 378 22.84 -9.48 17.36
N HIS A 379 24.14 -9.74 17.19
CA HIS A 379 24.96 -10.44 18.18
C HIS A 379 25.04 -9.67 19.51
N ASN A 380 25.29 -8.35 19.46
CA ASN A 380 25.45 -7.52 20.65
C ASN A 380 24.17 -7.42 21.49
N LEU A 381 23.00 -7.54 20.87
CA LEU A 381 21.72 -7.51 21.58
C LEU A 381 21.34 -8.87 22.20
N GLY A 382 22.20 -9.89 22.07
CA GLY A 382 21.91 -11.25 22.55
C GLY A 382 20.77 -11.93 21.80
N ARG A 383 20.45 -11.45 20.59
CA ARG A 383 19.27 -11.87 19.79
C ARG A 383 19.61 -12.80 18.65
N VAL A 384 20.76 -13.45 18.76
CA VAL A 384 21.22 -14.42 17.78
C VAL A 384 21.54 -15.69 18.54
N HIS A 385 20.68 -16.70 18.37
CA HIS A 385 21.17 -18.08 18.43
C HIS A 385 22.24 -18.22 17.32
N PRO A 386 23.42 -18.84 17.55
CA PRO A 386 24.60 -18.76 16.66
C PRO A 386 24.38 -19.05 15.17
N SER A 387 23.26 -19.67 14.83
CA SER A 387 22.71 -19.78 13.49
C SER A 387 22.27 -18.40 12.97
N LEU A 388 23.21 -17.66 12.39
CA LEU A 388 22.92 -16.62 11.41
C LEU A 388 22.18 -17.30 10.26
N VAL A 389 20.86 -17.21 10.31
CA VAL A 389 20.00 -17.70 9.25
C VAL A 389 19.95 -16.58 8.22
N MET A 390 20.83 -16.66 7.22
CA MET A 390 20.57 -15.96 5.97
C MET A 390 19.43 -16.69 5.27
N SER A 391 18.21 -16.17 5.38
CA SER A 391 17.21 -16.42 4.35
C SER A 391 17.63 -15.61 3.12
N ILE A 392 18.43 -16.20 2.25
CA ILE A 392 18.73 -15.64 0.93
C ILE A 392 17.44 -15.79 0.11
N PHE A 393 16.65 -14.73 0.03
CA PHE A 393 15.43 -14.72 -0.77
C PHE A 393 15.77 -14.68 -2.27
N ALA A 394 15.19 -15.60 -3.04
CA ALA A 394 15.18 -15.55 -4.50
C ALA A 394 14.33 -14.39 -5.01
#